data_AF-A0A7W8EKJ3-F1
#
_entry.id   AF-A0A7W8EKJ3-F1
#
_cell.length_a   1.000
_cell.length_b   1.000
_cell.length_c   1.000
_cell.angle_alpha   90.00
_cell.angle_beta   90.00
_cell.angle_gamma   90.00
#
_symmetry.space_group_name_H-M   'P 1'
#
loop_
_entity.id
_entity.type
_entity.pdbx_description
1 polymer ?
#
loop_
_entity_poly.entity_id
_entity_poly.type
_entity_poly.pdbx_seq_one_letter_code
_entity_poly.pdbx_strand_id
1 'polypeptide(L)' 'MTNIGFRATPDDERIIKSAMHEGENTTDVIRRALRLLDRQAWLEQARADAARLADEDLSTEPDAW' A
#
# COMPACT_ATOMS: atom_id res chain seq x y z
N MET A 1 4.75 20.11 -8.62
CA MET A 1 4.26 18.86 -9.25
C MET A 1 5.47 18.16 -9.85
N THR A 2 5.79 16.98 -9.35
CA THR A 2 6.95 16.20 -9.82
C THR A 2 6.49 15.28 -10.94
N ASN A 3 7.20 15.27 -12.06
CA ASN A 3 6.89 14.39 -13.19
C ASN A 3 7.77 13.13 -13.15
N ILE A 4 7.15 11.96 -13.19
CA ILE A 4 7.84 10.66 -13.22
C ILE A 4 7.46 9.98 -14.53
N GLY A 5 8.45 9.64 -15.35
CA GLY A 5 8.24 8.89 -16.58
C GLY A 5 8.00 7.41 -16.29
N PHE A 6 6.94 6.83 -16.85
CA PHE A 6 6.65 5.41 -16.75
C PHE A 6 6.72 4.77 -18.13
N ARG A 7 7.66 3.84 -18.32
CA ARG A 7 7.81 3.09 -19.57
C ARG A 7 7.15 1.73 -19.41
N ALA A 8 5.84 1.70 -19.69
CA ALA A 8 5.04 0.48 -19.59
C ALA A 8 5.57 -0.63 -20.51
N THR A 9 5.65 -1.83 -19.96
CA THR A 9 5.79 -3.06 -20.75
C THR A 9 4.41 -3.49 -21.28
N PRO A 10 4.36 -4.45 -22.24
CA PRO A 10 3.08 -5.00 -22.70
C PRO A 10 2.24 -5.61 -21.57
N ASP A 11 2.87 -6.16 -20.53
CA ASP A 11 2.14 -6.73 -19.39
C ASP A 11 1.58 -5.64 -18.48
N ASP A 12 2.33 -4.56 -18.24
CA ASP A 12 1.82 -3.38 -17.51
C ASP A 12 0.59 -2.80 -18.22
N GLU A 13 0.63 -2.69 -19.55
CA GLU A 13 -0.52 -2.22 -20.34
C GLU A 13 -1.74 -3.13 -20.17
N ARG A 14 -1.54 -4.45 -20.19
CA ARG A 14 -2.60 -5.43 -19.98
C ARG A 14 -3.21 -5.28 -18.59
N ILE A 15 -2.39 -5.14 -17.55
CA ILE A 15 -2.83 -4.95 -16.18
C ILE A 15 -3.61 -3.64 -16.04
N ILE A 16 -3.07 -2.54 -16.57
CA ILE A 16 -3.71 -1.21 -16.54
C ILE A 16 -5.08 -1.26 -17.21
N LYS A 17 -5.17 -1.84 -18.42
CA LYS A 17 -6.43 -1.97 -19.16
C LYS A 17 -7.44 -2.82 -18.40
N SER A 18 -7.01 -3.93 -17.81
CA SER A 18 -7.90 -4.81 -17.04
C SER A 18 -8.37 -4.19 -15.72
N ALA A 19 -7.58 -3.31 -15.12
CA ALA A 19 -7.90 -2.66 -13.85
C ALA A 19 -8.72 -1.37 -14.02
N MET A 20 -8.79 -0.82 -15.23
CA MET A 20 -9.42 0.46 -15.53
C MET A 20 -10.94 0.41 -15.33
N HIS A 21 -11.47 1.35 -14.56
CA HIS A 21 -12.91 1.56 -14.45
C HIS A 21 -13.41 2.61 -15.44
N GLU A 22 -14.73 2.65 -15.67
CA GLU A 22 -15.35 3.66 -16.54
C GLU A 22 -15.01 5.07 -16.05
N GLY A 23 -14.50 5.91 -16.97
CA GLY A 23 -14.09 7.28 -16.68
C GLY A 23 -12.69 7.44 -16.06
N GLU A 24 -11.97 6.36 -15.74
CA GLU A 24 -10.58 6.45 -15.29
C GLU A 24 -9.62 6.62 -16.48
N ASN A 25 -8.54 7.38 -16.26
CA ASN A 25 -7.38 7.37 -17.16
C ASN A 25 -6.24 6.54 -16.55
N THR A 26 -5.20 6.28 -17.34
CA THR A 26 -4.01 5.52 -16.91
C THR A 26 -3.35 6.08 -15.65
N THR A 27 -3.27 7.41 -15.51
CA THR A 27 -2.67 8.03 -14.32
C THR A 27 -3.49 7.74 -13.07
N ASP A 28 -4.82 7.72 -13.17
CA ASP A 28 -5.69 7.40 -12.03
C ASP A 28 -5.54 5.93 -11.61
N VAL A 29 -5.45 5.01 -12.57
CA VAL A 29 -5.15 3.60 -12.30
C VAL A 29 -3.80 3.45 -11.60
N ILE A 30 -2.74 4.11 -12.10
CA ILE A 30 -1.41 4.06 -11.49
C ILE A 30 -1.42 4.63 -10.08
N ARG A 31 -2.10 5.76 -9.83
CA ARG A 31 -2.25 6.33 -8.48
C ARG A 31 -2.95 5.38 -7.54
N ARG A 32 -4.01 4.70 -8.00
CA ARG A 32 -4.73 3.70 -7.21
C ARG A 32 -3.83 2.50 -6.90
N ALA A 33 -3.06 2.00 -7.87
CA ALA A 33 -2.09 0.93 -7.66
C ALA A 33 -1.04 1.31 -6.60
N LEU A 34 -0.49 2.54 -6.65
CA LEU A 34 0.46 3.03 -5.66
C LEU A 34 -0.13 3.06 -4.24
N ARG A 35 -1.39 3.48 -4.09
CA ARG A 35 -2.09 3.44 -2.79
C ARG A 35 -2.33 2.02 -2.28
N LEU A 36 -2.50 1.05 -3.17
CA LEU A 36 -2.62 -0.35 -2.79
C LEU A 36 -1.29 -0.89 -2.27
N LEU A 37 -0.17 -0.57 -2.93
CA LEU A 37 1.18 -0.93 -2.48
C LEU A 37 1.49 -0.33 -1.10
N ASP A 38 1.16 0.94 -0.88
CA ASP A 38 1.34 1.60 0.43
C ASP A 38 0.54 0.90 1.54
N ARG A 39 -0.71 0.53 1.27
CA ARG A 39 -1.54 -0.24 2.22
C ARG A 39 -0.97 -1.62 2.50
N GLN A 40 -0.40 -2.30 1.50
CA GLN A 40 0.24 -3.60 1.69
C GLN A 40 1.44 -3.50 2.62
N ALA A 41 2.32 -2.51 2.39
CA ALA A 41 3.46 -2.26 3.25
C ALA A 41 3.02 -1.95 4.70
N TRP A 42 1.97 -1.16 4.87
CA TRP A 42 1.40 -0.89 6.20
C TRP A 42 0.90 -2.16 6.89
N LEU A 43 0.18 -3.04 6.17
CA LEU A 43 -0.31 -4.31 6.73
C LEU A 43 0.83 -5.27 7.11
N GLU A 44 1.89 -5.31 6.32
CA GLU A 44 3.08 -6.11 6.62
C GLU A 44 3.76 -5.59 7.89
N GLN A 45 3.94 -4.28 8.01
CA GLN A 45 4.49 -3.66 9.21
C GLN A 45 3.61 -3.92 10.43
N ALA A 46 2.30 -3.72 10.32
CA ALA A 46 1.35 -3.95 11.42
C ALA A 46 1.38 -5.41 11.90
N ARG A 47 1.56 -6.39 11.00
CA ARG A 47 1.72 -7.80 11.37
C ARG A 47 3.04 -8.06 12.08
N ALA A 48 4.13 -7.45 11.62
CA ALA A 48 5.43 -7.57 12.26
C ALA A 48 5.41 -6.95 13.66
N ASP A 49 4.78 -5.78 13.81
CA ASP A 49 4.59 -5.11 15.09
C ASP A 49 3.74 -5.97 16.02
N ALA A 50 2.60 -6.49 15.56
CA ALA A 50 1.77 -7.39 16.36
C ALA A 50 2.54 -8.65 16.83
N ALA A 51 3.39 -9.23 15.97
CA ALA A 51 4.23 -10.36 16.35
C ALA A 51 5.30 -10.00 17.39
N ARG A 52 5.88 -8.79 17.29
CA ARG A 52 6.85 -8.28 18.28
C ARG A 52 6.20 -7.98 19.63
N LEU A 53 5.01 -7.37 19.60
CA LEU A 53 4.24 -6.98 20.78
C LEU A 53 3.55 -8.16 21.46
N ALA A 54 3.43 -9.32 20.79
CA ALA A 54 2.81 -10.52 21.35
C ALA A 54 3.57 -11.09 22.57
N ASP A 55 4.85 -10.76 22.71
CA ASP A 55 5.71 -11.14 23.85
C ASP A 55 5.90 -9.97 24.84
N GLU A 56 5.20 -8.84 24.62
CA GLU A 56 5.29 -7.67 25.49
C GLU A 56 4.23 -7.76 26.60
N ASP A 57 4.70 -7.91 27.84
CA ASP A 57 3.84 -7.91 29.03
C ASP A 57 3.52 -6.47 29.48
N LEU A 58 2.47 -5.91 28.88
CA LEU A 58 1.94 -4.58 29.20
C LEU A 58 1.38 -4.48 30.64
N SER A 59 1.27 -5.59 31.40
CA SER A 59 0.79 -5.56 32.78
C SER A 59 1.79 -4.95 33.78
N THR A 60 3.02 -4.71 33.33
CA THR A 60 4.08 -4.08 34.13
C THR A 60 4.18 -2.57 33.94
N GLU A 61 3.42 -1.99 33.01
CA GLU A 61 3.44 -0.55 32.76
C GLU A 61 2.42 0.18 33.67
N PRO A 62 2.84 1.26 34.37
CA PRO A 62 1.92 2.04 35.18
C PRO A 62 0.91 2.76 34.28
N ASP A 63 -0.38 2.57 34.59
CA ASP A 63 -1.49 3.22 33.88
C ASP A 63 -1.39 4.74 34.07
N ALA A 64 -0.85 5.43 33.06
CA ALA A 64 -0.61 6.87 33.06
C ALA A 64 -1.65 7.55 32.17
N TRP A 65 -2.83 7.84 32.74
CA TRP A 65 -3.87 8.68 32.16
C TRP A 65 -4.12 9.94 32.98
#